data_AF-A0A2N1USG5-F1
#
_entry.id   AF-A0A2N1USG5-F1
#
_cell.length_a   1.000
_cell.length_b   1.000
_cell.length_c   1.000
_cell.angle_alpha   90.00
_cell.angle_beta   90.00
_cell.angle_gamma   90.00
#
_symmetry.space_group_name_H-M   'P 1'
#
loop_
_entity.id
_entity.type
_entity.pdbx_description
1 polymer ?
#
loop_
_entity_poly.entity_id
_entity_poly.type
_entity_poly.pdbx_seq_one_letter_code
_entity_poly.pdbx_strand_id
1 'polypeptide(L)'
;MKRAAQFVGLSFGLSWLSMPLFMHFGGELRSPLGLIFSMGYMWVPGLVALSFRPGKAALGLNGSPNYVWLLAWLAPPLLMLLTLAVSLLLPGVRLSWEMAGLIERVAGSLSAEQVTQLKAAMQQSPVHPLLLMLLQGLIAGASVNSLAALGEELGWRGLLYREFAGLNFWHASLLIGGIWGLWHAPLILQGHNYPQHPQLGVIMMILWCILLAPFFSWIRLRGRSVLAAALLHGSLKRSRAVAGQAPTVIELVESPQLLGPGELFAGTRHTTSATAISHCLLLAIDSQPLRQVVRQDSELSGRLLPDLARRHCALEDDASGHRTGLTGTQRTLDYLLELAGDRGGLAGETTVLLKASKKIIAARIGMTPESFSRSLRQLSDSGVIVVDGRNVHIQRAALVDTATGDSSRRLSFS
;
A
#
# COMPACT_ATOMS: atom_id res chain seq x y z
N MET A 1 12.54 36.44 3.25
CA MET A 1 13.11 35.34 2.41
C MET A 1 14.17 34.49 3.12
N LYS A 2 15.20 35.05 3.79
CA LYS A 2 16.26 34.24 4.46
C LYS A 2 15.72 33.18 5.45
N ARG A 3 14.78 33.57 6.32
CA ARG A 3 14.14 32.65 7.29
C ARG A 3 13.32 31.55 6.62
N ALA A 4 12.56 31.88 5.57
CA ALA A 4 11.82 30.89 4.78
C ALA A 4 12.76 29.85 4.17
N ALA A 5 13.88 30.28 3.57
CA ALA A 5 14.86 29.37 3.00
C ALA A 5 15.51 28.46 4.07
N GLN A 6 15.85 29.00 5.24
CA GLN A 6 16.36 28.21 6.37
C GLN A 6 15.34 27.18 6.85
N PHE A 7 14.08 27.58 7.01
CA PHE A 7 13.00 26.68 7.41
C PHE A 7 12.81 25.54 6.39
N VAL A 8 12.74 25.86 5.10
CA VAL A 8 12.60 24.86 4.03
C VAL A 8 13.80 23.93 4.00
N GLY A 9 15.02 24.46 4.03
CA GLY A 9 16.26 23.67 4.03
C GLY A 9 16.35 22.71 5.21
N LEU A 10 16.02 23.15 6.43
CA LEU A 10 16.02 22.29 7.62
C LEU A 10 14.92 21.23 7.56
N SER A 11 13.71 21.60 7.12
CA SER A 11 12.58 20.67 7.01
C SER A 11 12.88 19.58 5.98
N PHE A 12 13.43 19.96 4.82
CA PHE A 12 13.86 19.01 3.79
C PHE A 12 15.03 18.17 4.27
N GLY A 13 16.07 18.78 4.85
CA GLY A 13 17.24 18.05 5.34
C GLY A 13 16.87 16.97 6.35
N LEU A 14 16.11 17.30 7.39
CA LEU A 14 15.71 16.34 8.42
C LEU A 14 14.76 15.25 7.88
N SER A 15 13.77 15.62 7.08
CA SER A 15 12.83 14.66 6.50
C SER A 15 13.51 13.75 5.48
N TRP A 16 14.24 14.31 4.53
CA TRP A 16 14.85 13.54 3.45
C TRP A 16 16.01 12.67 3.93
N LEU A 17 16.68 13.02 5.03
CA LEU A 17 17.66 12.16 5.69
C LEU A 17 17.01 11.05 6.53
N SER A 18 15.87 11.30 7.17
CA SER A 18 15.22 10.29 8.01
C SER A 18 14.72 9.09 7.20
N MET A 19 14.33 9.30 5.94
CA MET A 19 13.84 8.24 5.06
C MET A 19 14.89 7.15 4.71
N PRO A 20 16.07 7.48 4.13
CA PRO A 20 17.11 6.51 3.88
C PRO A 20 17.66 5.90 5.17
N LEU A 21 17.73 6.66 6.27
CA LEU A 21 18.11 6.12 7.58
C LEU A 21 17.12 5.05 8.05
N PHE A 22 15.82 5.34 8.01
CA PHE A 22 14.77 4.37 8.35
C PHE A 22 14.88 3.09 7.52
N MET A 23 15.12 3.24 6.22
CA MET A 23 15.32 2.10 5.31
C MET A 23 16.61 1.34 5.57
N HIS A 24 17.69 2.02 5.96
CA HIS A 24 18.99 1.42 6.29
C HIS A 24 18.87 0.48 7.50
N PHE A 25 18.09 0.86 8.51
CA PHE A 25 17.80 0.04 9.68
C PHE A 25 16.68 -1.01 9.44
N GLY A 26 16.35 -1.31 8.18
CA GLY A 26 15.37 -2.35 7.82
C GLY A 26 13.91 -1.92 8.00
N GLY A 27 13.63 -0.63 8.13
CA GLY A 27 12.28 -0.11 8.25
C GLY A 27 11.43 -0.35 7.00
N GLU A 28 10.20 -0.85 7.18
CA GLU A 28 9.25 -1.07 6.09
C GLU A 28 8.05 -0.12 6.22
N LEU A 29 7.74 0.67 5.19
CA LEU A 29 6.64 1.65 5.22
C LEU A 29 5.24 1.04 5.41
N ARG A 30 5.05 -0.22 5.01
CA ARG A 30 3.76 -0.95 5.14
C ARG A 30 3.61 -1.69 6.47
N SER A 31 4.58 -1.55 7.38
CA SER A 31 4.54 -2.16 8.72
C SER A 31 3.91 -1.20 9.75
N PRO A 32 3.53 -1.68 10.95
CA PRO A 32 3.14 -0.82 12.07
C PRO A 32 4.21 0.22 12.43
N LEU A 33 5.50 -0.16 12.34
CA LEU A 33 6.62 0.76 12.55
C LEU A 33 6.68 1.83 11.45
N GLY A 34 6.38 1.46 10.20
CA GLY A 34 6.26 2.38 9.07
C GLY A 34 5.14 3.40 9.25
N LEU A 35 4.03 3.02 9.89
CA LEU A 35 2.95 3.95 10.26
C LEU A 35 3.44 4.99 11.28
N ILE A 36 4.12 4.54 12.36
CA ILE A 36 4.69 5.43 13.38
C ILE A 36 5.72 6.37 12.76
N PHE A 37 6.63 5.84 11.93
CA PHE A 37 7.60 6.61 11.19
C PHE A 37 6.93 7.68 10.32
N SER A 38 5.91 7.30 9.55
CA SER A 38 5.19 8.23 8.67
C SER A 38 4.50 9.34 9.47
N MET A 39 3.93 9.03 10.64
CA MET A 39 3.36 10.05 11.54
C MET A 39 4.45 10.99 12.08
N GLY A 40 5.60 10.46 12.50
CA GLY A 40 6.75 11.27 12.91
C GLY A 40 7.30 12.13 11.78
N TYR A 41 7.36 11.61 10.56
CA TYR A 41 7.78 12.31 9.35
C TYR A 41 6.92 13.55 9.09
N MET A 42 5.59 13.43 9.22
CA MET A 42 4.64 14.56 9.13
C MET A 42 4.88 15.66 10.17
N TRP A 43 5.45 15.32 11.33
CA TRP A 43 5.76 16.29 12.37
C TRP A 43 7.04 17.08 12.15
N VAL A 44 7.94 16.63 11.27
CA VAL A 44 9.23 17.30 11.04
C VAL A 44 9.08 18.78 10.67
N PRO A 45 8.25 19.19 9.68
CA PRO A 45 8.08 20.62 9.36
C PRO A 45 7.55 21.43 10.56
N GLY A 46 6.66 20.86 11.37
CA GLY A 46 6.10 21.51 12.55
C GLY A 46 7.13 21.69 13.66
N LEU A 47 7.92 20.66 13.94
CA LEU A 47 9.02 20.72 14.91
C LEU A 47 10.11 21.70 14.48
N VAL A 48 10.47 21.70 13.19
CA VAL A 48 11.37 22.71 12.64
C VAL A 48 10.77 24.09 12.81
N ALA A 49 9.49 24.30 12.51
CA ALA A 49 8.84 25.59 12.69
C ALA A 49 8.86 26.08 14.14
N LEU A 50 8.61 25.18 15.11
CA LEU A 50 8.66 25.47 16.54
C LEU A 50 10.07 25.83 17.02
N SER A 51 11.13 25.30 16.39
CA SER A 51 12.52 25.62 16.75
C SER A 51 12.89 27.10 16.50
N PHE A 52 12.19 27.78 15.57
CA PHE A 52 12.30 29.23 15.35
C PHE A 52 11.57 30.06 16.42
N ARG A 53 10.97 29.40 17.43
CA ARG A 53 10.19 29.99 18.54
C ARG A 53 9.18 31.06 18.09
N PRO A 54 8.35 30.79 17.06
CA PRO A 54 7.28 31.71 16.70
C PRO A 54 6.23 31.77 17.83
N GLY A 55 5.69 32.94 18.11
CA GLY A 55 4.54 33.06 19.02
C GLY A 55 3.31 32.32 18.48
N LYS A 56 2.41 31.89 19.39
CA LYS A 56 1.18 31.15 19.02
C LYS A 56 0.34 31.87 17.95
N ALA A 57 0.23 33.20 18.05
CA ALA A 57 -0.45 34.03 17.07
C ALA A 57 0.17 33.92 15.67
N ALA A 58 1.50 33.88 15.60
CA ALA A 58 2.23 33.81 14.34
C ALA A 58 2.06 32.48 13.62
N LEU A 59 1.90 31.38 14.35
CA LEU A 59 1.56 30.06 13.81
C LEU A 59 0.07 29.93 13.46
N GLY A 60 -0.77 30.88 13.85
CA GLY A 60 -2.21 30.80 13.67
C GLY A 60 -2.85 29.79 14.64
N LEU A 61 -2.37 29.68 15.88
CA LEU A 61 -2.95 28.80 16.90
C LEU A 61 -4.05 29.49 17.76
N ASN A 62 -4.30 30.77 17.54
CA ASN A 62 -5.19 31.58 18.39
C ASN A 62 -6.66 31.63 17.89
N GLY A 63 -7.00 30.93 16.82
CA GLY A 63 -8.35 31.00 16.25
C GLY A 63 -9.35 30.09 16.97
N SER A 64 -10.56 30.60 17.20
CA SER A 64 -11.70 29.82 17.69
C SER A 64 -12.47 29.15 16.53
N PRO A 65 -13.18 28.04 16.79
CA PRO A 65 -14.05 27.40 15.81
C PRO A 65 -15.10 28.35 15.22
N ASN A 66 -15.31 28.27 13.90
CA ASN A 66 -16.34 29.03 13.17
C ASN A 66 -16.86 28.19 11.98
N TYR A 67 -17.78 28.74 11.16
CA TYR A 67 -18.38 27.99 10.05
C TYR A 67 -17.36 27.45 9.02
N VAL A 68 -16.18 28.06 8.92
CA VAL A 68 -15.10 27.60 8.02
C VAL A 68 -14.48 26.30 8.53
N TRP A 69 -14.51 26.04 9.83
CA TRP A 69 -14.08 24.75 10.39
C TRP A 69 -15.04 23.63 10.03
N LEU A 70 -16.35 23.92 10.03
CA LEU A 70 -17.35 22.98 9.55
C LEU A 70 -17.15 22.71 8.05
N LEU A 71 -16.89 23.75 7.26
CA LEU A 71 -16.54 23.59 5.85
C LEU A 71 -15.25 22.78 5.66
N ALA A 72 -14.21 23.02 6.46
CA ALA A 72 -12.96 22.25 6.43
C ALA A 72 -13.20 20.77 6.71
N TRP A 73 -14.08 20.46 7.66
CA TRP A 73 -14.43 19.10 8.05
C TRP A 73 -15.26 18.38 6.98
N LEU A 74 -16.25 19.07 6.41
CA LEU A 74 -17.21 18.51 5.45
C LEU A 74 -16.76 18.60 3.99
N ALA A 75 -15.76 19.42 3.66
CA ALA A 75 -15.29 19.56 2.28
C ALA A 75 -14.83 18.23 1.65
N PRO A 76 -14.11 17.32 2.34
CA PRO A 76 -13.70 16.04 1.76
C PRO A 76 -14.86 15.10 1.38
N PRO A 77 -15.86 14.83 2.24
CA PRO A 77 -17.01 14.04 1.82
C PRO A 77 -17.87 14.75 0.76
N LEU A 78 -17.98 16.09 0.79
CA LEU A 78 -18.66 16.83 -0.28
C LEU A 78 -17.93 16.67 -1.62
N LEU A 79 -16.60 16.74 -1.63
CA LEU A 79 -15.78 16.49 -2.82
C LEU A 79 -15.93 15.04 -3.30
N MET A 80 -16.03 14.08 -2.37
CA MET A 80 -16.28 12.68 -2.71
C MET A 80 -17.65 12.48 -3.36
N LEU A 81 -18.70 13.10 -2.81
CA LEU A 81 -20.05 13.07 -3.40
C LEU A 81 -20.09 13.77 -4.76
N LEU A 82 -19.39 14.89 -4.92
CA LEU A 82 -19.25 15.56 -6.21
C LEU A 82 -18.51 14.68 -7.22
N THR A 83 -17.43 14.03 -6.81
CA THR A 83 -16.67 13.10 -7.67
C THR A 83 -17.55 11.93 -8.07
N LEU A 84 -18.37 11.40 -7.16
CA LEU A 84 -19.35 10.36 -7.47
C LEU A 84 -20.38 10.85 -8.48
N ALA A 85 -20.96 12.04 -8.27
CA ALA A 85 -21.94 12.62 -9.18
C ALA A 85 -21.36 12.83 -10.59
N VAL A 86 -20.14 13.37 -10.69
CA VAL A 86 -19.43 13.53 -11.96
C VAL A 86 -19.14 12.16 -12.60
N SER A 87 -18.73 11.17 -11.81
CA SER A 87 -18.46 9.82 -12.32
C SER A 87 -19.70 9.19 -12.93
N LEU A 88 -20.89 9.43 -12.38
CA LEU A 88 -22.15 8.91 -12.93
C LEU A 88 -22.55 9.54 -14.28
N LEU A 89 -21.91 10.65 -14.68
CA LEU A 89 -22.08 11.22 -16.02
C LEU A 89 -21.24 10.49 -17.07
N LEU A 90 -20.26 9.66 -16.66
CA LEU A 90 -19.42 8.92 -17.57
C LEU A 90 -20.12 7.66 -18.10
N PRO A 91 -20.00 7.37 -19.40
CA PRO A 91 -20.62 6.19 -19.99
C PRO A 91 -20.06 4.91 -19.35
N GLY A 92 -20.96 4.01 -18.94
CA GLY A 92 -20.60 2.74 -18.30
C GLY A 92 -20.44 2.78 -16.78
N VAL A 93 -20.50 3.95 -16.14
CA VAL A 93 -20.48 4.05 -14.67
C VAL A 93 -21.89 3.92 -14.12
N ARG A 94 -22.11 2.99 -13.19
CA ARG A 94 -23.38 2.81 -12.49
C ARG A 94 -23.16 2.74 -10.98
N LEU A 95 -24.05 3.35 -10.22
CA LEU A 95 -24.05 3.24 -8.77
C LEU A 95 -24.65 1.88 -8.36
N SER A 96 -23.87 1.08 -7.64
CA SER A 96 -24.34 -0.17 -7.03
C SER A 96 -24.65 0.05 -5.56
N TRP A 97 -25.93 0.12 -5.20
CA TRP A 97 -26.36 0.28 -3.80
C TRP A 97 -25.96 -0.89 -2.91
N GLU A 98 -25.90 -2.10 -3.45
CA GLU A 98 -25.44 -3.30 -2.72
C GLU A 98 -23.94 -3.28 -2.37
N MET A 99 -23.20 -2.27 -2.83
CA MET A 99 -21.75 -2.13 -2.62
C MET A 99 -20.98 -3.40 -3.04
N ALA A 100 -21.44 -4.10 -4.08
CA ALA A 100 -20.84 -5.35 -4.55
C ALA A 100 -19.33 -5.20 -4.83
N GLY A 101 -18.91 -4.09 -5.43
CA GLY A 101 -17.49 -3.80 -5.68
C GLY A 101 -16.66 -3.55 -4.40
N LEU A 102 -17.26 -3.14 -3.28
CA LEU A 102 -16.57 -3.06 -1.99
C LEU A 102 -16.32 -4.47 -1.43
N ILE A 103 -17.35 -5.33 -1.50
CA ILE A 103 -17.26 -6.71 -1.04
C ILE A 103 -16.20 -7.46 -1.85
N GLU A 104 -16.20 -7.30 -3.16
CA GLU A 104 -15.21 -7.90 -4.06
C GLU A 104 -13.77 -7.46 -3.71
N ARG A 105 -13.57 -6.16 -3.40
CA ARG A 105 -12.26 -5.62 -3.00
C ARG A 105 -11.75 -6.17 -1.67
N VAL A 106 -12.64 -6.44 -0.71
CA VAL A 106 -12.27 -6.91 0.62
C VAL A 106 -12.24 -8.45 0.70
N ALA A 107 -12.99 -9.14 -0.17
CA ALA A 107 -13.03 -10.60 -0.24
C ALA A 107 -11.66 -11.23 -0.51
N GLY A 108 -10.76 -10.53 -1.23
CA GLY A 108 -9.38 -10.98 -1.41
C GLY A 108 -8.50 -10.94 -0.15
N SER A 109 -9.01 -10.39 0.96
CA SER A 109 -8.29 -10.25 2.24
C SER A 109 -9.00 -10.90 3.43
N LEU A 110 -10.13 -11.57 3.19
CA LEU A 110 -10.99 -12.20 4.20
C LEU A 110 -11.27 -13.66 3.81
N SER A 111 -11.52 -14.52 4.80
CA SER A 111 -11.97 -15.88 4.53
C SER A 111 -13.40 -15.89 3.95
N ALA A 112 -13.78 -16.97 3.27
CA ALA A 112 -15.13 -17.12 2.71
C ALA A 112 -16.24 -16.99 3.78
N GLU A 113 -15.97 -17.48 4.99
CA GLU A 113 -16.87 -17.36 6.13
C GLU A 113 -17.00 -15.90 6.60
N GLN A 114 -15.88 -15.18 6.71
CA GLN A 114 -15.86 -13.76 7.07
C GLN A 114 -16.58 -12.89 6.02
N VAL A 115 -16.45 -13.19 4.73
CA VAL A 115 -17.19 -12.50 3.67
C VAL A 115 -18.70 -12.75 3.79
N THR A 116 -19.10 -13.97 4.14
CA THR A 116 -20.51 -14.34 4.33
C THR A 116 -21.10 -13.62 5.55
N GLN A 117 -20.36 -13.62 6.68
CA GLN A 117 -20.73 -12.86 7.88
C GLN A 117 -20.81 -11.35 7.61
N LEU A 118 -19.85 -10.79 6.85
CA LEU A 118 -19.86 -9.38 6.47
C LEU A 118 -21.09 -9.03 5.62
N LYS A 119 -21.44 -9.85 4.63
CA LYS A 119 -22.65 -9.68 3.83
C LYS A 119 -23.92 -9.73 4.69
N ALA A 120 -24.02 -10.71 5.59
CA ALA A 120 -25.15 -10.83 6.50
C ALA A 120 -25.26 -9.63 7.44
N ALA A 121 -24.15 -9.16 8.01
CA ALA A 121 -24.10 -7.99 8.87
C ALA A 121 -24.49 -6.70 8.11
N MET A 122 -24.07 -6.55 6.84
CA MET A 122 -24.47 -5.43 6.00
C MET A 122 -25.97 -5.42 5.69
N GLN A 123 -26.58 -6.59 5.48
CA GLN A 123 -28.02 -6.72 5.22
C GLN A 123 -28.88 -6.52 6.47
N GLN A 124 -28.37 -6.89 7.65
CA GLN A 124 -29.07 -6.74 8.92
C GLN A 124 -28.91 -5.33 9.54
N SER A 125 -27.94 -4.54 9.08
CA SER A 125 -27.72 -3.19 9.59
C SER A 125 -28.87 -2.24 9.18
N PRO A 126 -29.48 -1.50 10.13
CA PRO A 126 -30.51 -0.51 9.82
C PRO A 126 -29.94 0.73 9.11
N VAL A 127 -28.60 0.88 9.09
CA VAL A 127 -27.90 2.00 8.47
C VAL A 127 -27.08 1.51 7.29
N HIS A 128 -27.17 2.21 6.15
CA HIS A 128 -26.45 1.85 4.93
C HIS A 128 -24.92 1.91 5.14
N PRO A 129 -24.13 0.90 4.72
CA PRO A 129 -22.69 0.85 4.93
C PRO A 129 -21.93 2.08 4.45
N LEU A 130 -22.32 2.66 3.30
CA LEU A 130 -21.76 3.91 2.80
C LEU A 130 -21.86 5.06 3.82
N LEU A 131 -22.98 5.18 4.51
CA LEU A 131 -23.19 6.21 5.53
C LEU A 131 -22.33 5.95 6.77
N LEU A 132 -22.21 4.68 7.19
CA LEU A 132 -21.32 4.30 8.28
C LEU A 132 -19.86 4.61 7.94
N MET A 133 -19.40 4.30 6.71
CA MET A 133 -18.05 4.62 6.24
C MET A 133 -17.80 6.13 6.18
N LEU A 134 -18.79 6.91 5.76
CA LEU A 134 -18.75 8.38 5.76
C LEU A 134 -18.63 8.93 7.19
N LEU A 135 -19.45 8.45 8.13
CA LEU A 135 -19.43 8.89 9.53
C LEU A 135 -18.11 8.51 10.21
N GLN A 136 -17.64 7.27 10.03
CA GLN A 136 -16.34 6.84 10.53
C GLN A 136 -15.20 7.65 9.89
N GLY A 137 -15.30 7.96 8.59
CA GLY A 137 -14.36 8.81 7.88
C GLY A 137 -14.28 10.22 8.45
N LEU A 138 -15.43 10.83 8.76
CA LEU A 138 -15.53 12.15 9.39
C LEU A 138 -14.92 12.18 10.79
N ILE A 139 -15.22 11.17 11.62
CA ILE A 139 -14.67 11.06 12.98
C ILE A 139 -13.16 10.82 12.95
N ALA A 140 -12.70 9.86 12.12
CA ALA A 140 -11.29 9.55 11.97
C ALA A 140 -10.49 10.70 11.32
N GLY A 141 -11.13 11.48 10.44
CA GLY A 141 -10.57 12.69 9.86
C GLY A 141 -10.24 13.74 10.92
N ALA A 142 -11.20 14.01 11.81
CA ALA A 142 -11.09 15.00 12.89
C ALA A 142 -10.21 14.58 14.08
N SER A 143 -9.72 13.34 14.12
CA SER A 143 -8.96 12.80 15.26
C SER A 143 -7.45 12.68 14.98
N VAL A 144 -6.90 11.47 15.00
CA VAL A 144 -5.46 11.18 14.87
C VAL A 144 -4.90 11.70 13.55
N ASN A 145 -5.69 11.70 12.48
CA ASN A 145 -5.26 12.20 11.18
C ASN A 145 -5.07 13.73 11.19
N SER A 146 -5.95 14.47 11.86
CA SER A 146 -5.80 15.92 12.04
C SER A 146 -4.60 16.25 12.92
N LEU A 147 -4.34 15.45 13.95
CA LEU A 147 -3.16 15.62 14.80
C LEU A 147 -1.86 15.34 14.03
N ALA A 148 -1.80 14.28 13.22
CA ALA A 148 -0.65 14.00 12.37
C ALA A 148 -0.43 15.12 11.35
N ALA A 149 -1.51 15.59 10.72
CA ALA A 149 -1.45 16.67 9.75
C ALA A 149 -1.09 18.04 10.36
N LEU A 150 -1.38 18.26 11.64
CA LEU A 150 -1.02 19.50 12.33
C LEU A 150 0.49 19.78 12.23
N GLY A 151 1.32 18.75 12.33
CA GLY A 151 2.76 18.84 12.14
C GLY A 151 3.12 19.53 10.82
N GLU A 152 2.53 19.08 9.72
CA GLU A 152 2.73 19.69 8.41
C GLU A 152 2.18 21.11 8.34
N GLU A 153 0.95 21.32 8.81
CA GLU A 153 0.27 22.61 8.70
C GLU A 153 0.95 23.72 9.51
N LEU A 154 1.51 23.40 10.68
CA LEU A 154 2.33 24.32 11.48
C LEU A 154 3.53 24.86 10.70
N GLY A 155 4.17 24.00 9.91
CA GLY A 155 5.26 24.37 9.02
C GLY A 155 4.78 25.19 7.83
N TRP A 156 3.88 24.61 7.04
CA TRP A 156 3.51 25.14 5.72
C TRP A 156 2.58 26.37 5.78
N ARG A 157 1.46 26.26 6.49
CA ARG A 157 0.42 27.32 6.56
C ARG A 157 0.56 28.18 7.84
N GLY A 158 1.36 27.73 8.80
CA GLY A 158 1.80 28.50 9.96
C GLY A 158 3.01 29.37 9.60
N LEU A 159 4.22 28.83 9.81
CA LEU A 159 5.45 29.60 9.70
C LEU A 159 5.76 30.04 8.27
N LEU A 160 5.77 29.13 7.30
CA LEU A 160 6.19 29.44 5.92
C LEU A 160 5.25 30.46 5.26
N TYR A 161 3.93 30.30 5.43
CA TYR A 161 2.95 31.29 4.98
C TYR A 161 3.20 32.69 5.58
N ARG A 162 3.55 32.77 6.87
CA ARG A 162 3.92 34.04 7.51
C ARG A 162 5.16 34.67 6.87
N GLU A 163 6.19 33.88 6.60
CA GLU A 163 7.41 34.38 5.95
C GLU A 163 7.17 34.83 4.51
N PHE A 164 6.08 34.40 3.89
CA PHE A 164 5.59 34.83 2.58
C PHE A 164 4.51 35.93 2.65
N ALA A 165 4.29 36.57 3.81
CA ALA A 165 3.29 37.64 3.95
C ALA A 165 3.49 38.85 3.02
N GLY A 166 4.69 39.04 2.47
CA GLY A 166 4.96 40.07 1.44
C GLY A 166 4.52 39.71 0.03
N LEU A 167 4.10 38.45 -0.21
CA LEU A 167 3.56 37.99 -1.48
C LEU A 167 2.03 38.07 -1.45
N ASN A 168 1.41 38.20 -2.62
CA ASN A 168 -0.04 38.05 -2.69
C ASN A 168 -0.46 36.58 -2.44
N PHE A 169 -1.73 36.40 -2.10
CA PHE A 169 -2.32 35.12 -1.71
C PHE A 169 -2.00 33.97 -2.67
N TRP A 170 -2.16 34.18 -3.98
CA TRP A 170 -1.96 33.13 -4.99
C TRP A 170 -0.50 32.72 -5.07
N HIS A 171 0.42 33.69 -5.12
CA HIS A 171 1.85 33.39 -5.20
C HIS A 171 2.34 32.67 -3.94
N ALA A 172 1.95 33.13 -2.75
CA ALA A 172 2.28 32.45 -1.50
C ALA A 172 1.73 31.01 -1.48
N SER A 173 0.46 30.82 -1.85
CA SER A 173 -0.20 29.52 -1.82
C SER A 173 0.40 28.53 -2.81
N LEU A 174 0.66 28.95 -4.06
CA LEU A 174 1.23 28.08 -5.09
C LEU A 174 2.67 27.69 -4.77
N LEU A 175 3.49 28.61 -4.25
CA LEU A 175 4.85 28.31 -3.79
C LEU A 175 4.85 27.32 -2.63
N ILE A 176 3.98 27.51 -1.64
CA ILE A 176 3.82 26.58 -0.53
C ILE A 176 3.36 25.21 -1.04
N GLY A 177 2.44 25.16 -2.00
CA GLY A 177 1.99 23.92 -2.62
C GLY A 177 3.12 23.16 -3.33
N GLY A 178 3.98 23.88 -4.07
CA GLY A 178 5.15 23.28 -4.72
C GLY A 178 6.17 22.73 -3.71
N ILE A 179 6.49 23.51 -2.67
CA ILE A 179 7.40 23.10 -1.59
C ILE A 179 6.83 21.88 -0.83
N TRP A 180 5.55 21.93 -0.49
CA TRP A 180 4.85 20.86 0.21
C TRP A 180 4.80 19.58 -0.62
N GLY A 181 4.46 19.68 -1.91
CA GLY A 181 4.42 18.53 -2.81
C GLY A 181 5.79 17.89 -3.04
N LEU A 182 6.84 18.70 -3.22
CA LEU A 182 8.20 18.21 -3.38
C LEU A 182 8.71 17.52 -2.11
N TRP A 183 8.34 18.01 -0.94
CA TRP A 183 8.74 17.42 0.35
C TRP A 183 8.35 15.94 0.50
N HIS A 184 7.27 15.50 -0.16
CA HIS A 184 6.84 14.08 -0.19
C HIS A 184 7.74 13.16 -1.03
N ALA A 185 8.66 13.70 -1.82
CA ALA A 185 9.40 12.93 -2.83
C ALA A 185 10.08 11.66 -2.30
N PRO A 186 10.81 11.66 -1.17
CA PRO A 186 11.47 10.44 -0.68
C PRO A 186 10.49 9.32 -0.34
N LEU A 187 9.34 9.65 0.26
CA LEU A 187 8.30 8.68 0.58
C LEU A 187 7.67 8.11 -0.69
N ILE A 188 7.36 8.99 -1.65
CA ILE A 188 6.71 8.58 -2.91
C ILE A 188 7.64 7.70 -3.74
N LEU A 189 8.92 8.04 -3.82
CA LEU A 189 9.92 7.24 -4.53
C LEU A 189 10.05 5.82 -3.95
N GLN A 190 9.70 5.64 -2.67
CA GLN A 190 9.64 4.35 -1.98
C GLN A 190 8.28 3.65 -2.11
N GLY A 191 7.42 4.15 -3.01
CA GLY A 191 6.13 3.55 -3.37
C GLY A 191 4.96 3.99 -2.50
N HIS A 192 5.11 5.03 -1.67
CA HIS A 192 3.98 5.64 -0.96
C HIS A 192 3.06 6.38 -1.94
N ASN A 193 1.76 6.15 -1.88
CA ASN A 193 0.70 6.66 -2.79
C ASN A 193 0.79 6.22 -4.27
N TYR A 194 2.00 6.11 -4.85
CA TYR A 194 2.21 5.79 -6.27
C TYR A 194 3.17 4.59 -6.46
N PRO A 195 2.82 3.39 -5.98
CA PRO A 195 3.75 2.24 -6.00
C PRO A 195 4.13 1.77 -7.41
N GLN A 196 3.25 1.95 -8.41
CA GLN A 196 3.48 1.49 -9.78
C GLN A 196 4.39 2.43 -10.57
N HIS A 197 4.25 3.75 -10.34
CA HIS A 197 5.00 4.79 -11.06
C HIS A 197 5.55 5.85 -10.08
N PRO A 198 6.54 5.51 -9.23
CA PRO A 198 7.01 6.40 -8.16
C PRO A 198 7.54 7.75 -8.67
N GLN A 199 8.28 7.77 -9.78
CA GLN A 199 8.88 8.99 -10.34
C GLN A 199 7.81 9.96 -10.85
N LEU A 200 6.86 9.46 -11.64
CA LEU A 200 5.69 10.24 -12.08
C LEU A 200 4.80 10.62 -10.89
N GLY A 201 4.73 9.76 -9.87
CA GLY A 201 4.03 10.03 -8.62
C GLY A 201 4.51 11.29 -7.91
N VAL A 202 5.81 11.58 -7.94
CA VAL A 202 6.35 12.83 -7.37
C VAL A 202 5.80 14.04 -8.12
N ILE A 203 5.81 14.00 -9.45
CA ILE A 203 5.26 15.08 -10.29
C ILE A 203 3.77 15.26 -10.02
N MET A 204 3.01 14.15 -9.99
CA MET A 204 1.58 14.17 -9.71
C MET A 204 1.28 14.72 -8.31
N MET A 205 2.08 14.37 -7.30
CA MET A 205 1.93 14.93 -5.96
C MET A 205 2.21 16.44 -5.93
N ILE A 206 3.25 16.91 -6.63
CA ILE A 206 3.54 18.34 -6.72
C ILE A 206 2.36 19.09 -7.34
N LEU A 207 1.85 18.63 -8.48
CA LEU A 207 0.69 19.23 -9.13
C LEU A 207 -0.54 19.22 -8.22
N TRP A 208 -0.80 18.09 -7.56
CA TRP A 208 -1.89 17.94 -6.62
C TRP A 208 -1.79 18.91 -5.43
N CYS A 209 -0.61 19.04 -4.84
CA CYS A 209 -0.35 19.97 -3.74
C CYS A 209 -0.45 21.43 -4.16
N ILE A 210 0.03 21.79 -5.36
CA ILE A 210 -0.13 23.13 -5.94
C ILE A 210 -1.61 23.48 -6.12
N LEU A 211 -2.41 22.54 -6.64
CA LEU A 211 -3.84 22.74 -6.86
C LEU A 211 -4.62 22.94 -5.55
N LEU A 212 -4.30 22.16 -4.51
CA LEU A 212 -4.99 22.23 -3.22
C LEU A 212 -4.52 23.37 -2.30
N ALA A 213 -3.26 23.80 -2.41
CA ALA A 213 -2.67 24.74 -1.48
C ALA A 213 -3.43 26.08 -1.34
N PRO A 214 -4.00 26.67 -2.41
CA PRO A 214 -4.88 27.85 -2.28
C PRO A 214 -6.08 27.59 -1.38
N PHE A 215 -6.77 26.45 -1.54
CA PHE A 215 -7.93 26.12 -0.72
C PHE A 215 -7.55 25.95 0.76
N PHE A 216 -6.45 25.26 1.05
CA PHE A 216 -5.94 25.14 2.42
C PHE A 216 -5.53 26.49 3.03
N SER A 217 -4.85 27.32 2.26
CA SER A 217 -4.44 28.65 2.69
C SER A 217 -5.66 29.53 2.97
N TRP A 218 -6.70 29.43 2.14
CA TRP A 218 -7.98 30.10 2.36
C TRP A 218 -8.67 29.63 3.64
N ILE A 219 -8.73 28.31 3.88
CA ILE A 219 -9.28 27.73 5.13
C ILE A 219 -8.50 28.24 6.34
N ARG A 220 -7.17 28.27 6.29
CA ARG A 220 -6.33 28.81 7.37
C ARG A 220 -6.63 30.28 7.65
N LEU A 221 -6.78 31.11 6.61
CA LEU A 221 -6.99 32.55 6.75
C LEU A 221 -8.41 32.88 7.24
N ARG A 222 -9.43 32.31 6.59
CA ARG A 222 -10.85 32.54 6.95
C ARG A 222 -11.25 31.82 8.23
N GLY A 223 -10.70 30.63 8.46
CA GLY A 223 -10.82 29.90 9.71
C GLY A 223 -9.99 30.51 10.85
N ARG A 224 -9.11 31.48 10.55
CA ARG A 224 -8.22 32.19 11.48
C ARG A 224 -7.36 31.24 12.34
N SER A 225 -7.19 30.00 11.88
CA SER A 225 -6.51 28.94 12.63
C SER A 225 -5.84 27.94 11.70
N VAL A 226 -4.63 27.54 12.05
CA VAL A 226 -3.93 26.41 11.41
C VAL A 226 -4.62 25.08 11.73
N LEU A 227 -5.33 25.00 12.86
CA LEU A 227 -6.11 23.82 13.25
C LEU A 227 -7.25 23.54 12.25
N ALA A 228 -7.85 24.57 11.66
CA ALA A 228 -8.85 24.40 10.60
C ALA A 228 -8.25 23.78 9.33
N ALA A 229 -7.03 24.17 8.97
CA ALA A 229 -6.32 23.57 7.84
C ALA A 229 -5.90 22.12 8.16
N ALA A 230 -5.48 21.84 9.40
CA ALA A 230 -5.15 20.49 9.86
C ALA A 230 -6.39 19.57 9.85
N LEU A 231 -7.56 20.10 10.19
CA LEU A 231 -8.83 19.40 10.10
C LEU A 231 -9.17 19.00 8.66
N LEU A 232 -9.04 19.94 7.71
CA LEU A 232 -9.20 19.64 6.29
C LEU A 232 -8.20 18.58 5.82
N HIS A 233 -6.93 18.73 6.20
CA HIS A 233 -5.86 17.80 5.85
C HIS A 233 -6.16 16.38 6.35
N GLY A 234 -6.47 16.24 7.64
CA GLY A 234 -6.73 14.96 8.29
C GLY A 234 -7.93 14.25 7.66
N SER A 235 -8.99 15.00 7.39
CA SER A 235 -10.17 14.49 6.68
C SER A 235 -9.85 14.03 5.25
N LEU A 236 -9.07 14.79 4.47
CA LEU A 236 -8.63 14.37 3.13
C LEU A 236 -7.77 13.11 3.16
N LYS A 237 -6.86 12.98 4.13
CA LYS A 237 -6.01 11.80 4.30
C LYS A 237 -6.84 10.54 4.54
N ARG A 238 -7.86 10.64 5.41
CA ARG A 238 -8.76 9.51 5.69
C ARG A 238 -9.60 9.12 4.48
N SER A 239 -10.14 10.09 3.73
CA SER A 239 -10.94 9.81 2.53
C SER A 239 -10.16 9.06 1.45
N ARG A 240 -8.85 9.33 1.29
CA ARG A 240 -8.01 8.57 0.34
C ARG A 240 -7.78 7.12 0.75
N ALA A 241 -7.56 6.85 2.04
CA ALA A 241 -7.34 5.50 2.55
C ALA A 241 -8.55 4.58 2.34
N VAL A 242 -9.75 5.15 2.31
CA VAL A 242 -11.00 4.42 2.03
C VAL A 242 -11.17 4.12 0.53
N ALA A 243 -10.49 4.86 -0.36
CA ALA A 243 -10.72 4.81 -1.82
C ALA A 243 -9.74 3.92 -2.61
N GLY A 244 -8.56 3.56 -2.08
CA GLY A 244 -7.58 2.80 -2.87
C GLY A 244 -6.54 2.05 -2.04
N GLN A 245 -6.57 0.72 -2.12
CA GLN A 245 -5.37 -0.10 -1.94
C GLN A 245 -4.84 -0.50 -3.32
N ALA A 246 -3.50 -0.57 -3.43
CA ALA A 246 -2.79 -0.93 -4.65
C ALA A 246 -3.08 -2.39 -5.07
N PRO A 247 -3.01 -2.73 -6.37
CA PRO A 247 -3.15 -4.09 -6.86
C PRO A 247 -2.09 -4.99 -6.22
N THR A 248 -2.56 -6.08 -5.63
CA THR A 248 -1.74 -7.17 -5.11
C THR A 248 -1.48 -8.15 -6.26
N VAL A 249 -0.23 -8.56 -6.45
CA VAL A 249 0.09 -9.68 -7.35
C VAL A 249 -0.31 -10.95 -6.60
N ILE A 250 -1.34 -11.63 -7.09
CA ILE A 250 -1.94 -12.78 -6.41
C ILE A 250 -1.19 -14.07 -6.78
N GLU A 251 -0.66 -14.17 -8.01
CA GLU A 251 -0.05 -15.41 -8.51
C GLU A 251 1.05 -15.11 -9.54
N LEU A 252 2.11 -15.94 -9.55
CA LEU A 252 3.14 -15.94 -10.59
C LEU A 252 3.17 -17.29 -11.33
N VAL A 253 2.98 -17.23 -12.64
CA VAL A 253 2.87 -18.42 -13.49
C VAL A 253 4.25 -18.84 -13.99
N GLU A 254 4.82 -19.89 -13.40
CA GLU A 254 6.21 -20.34 -13.71
C GLU A 254 6.29 -21.67 -14.47
N SER A 255 5.17 -22.39 -14.60
CA SER A 255 5.03 -23.68 -15.29
C SER A 255 3.75 -23.72 -16.14
N PRO A 256 3.61 -24.65 -17.11
CA PRO A 256 2.39 -24.81 -17.89
C PRO A 256 1.22 -25.12 -16.96
N GLN A 257 0.28 -24.20 -16.86
CA GLN A 257 -0.80 -24.31 -15.90
C GLN A 257 -2.05 -23.58 -16.41
N LEU A 258 -3.22 -24.05 -15.98
CA LEU A 258 -4.49 -23.45 -16.37
C LEU A 258 -4.64 -22.07 -15.69
N LEU A 259 -5.03 -21.04 -16.44
CA LEU A 259 -5.32 -19.72 -15.89
C LEU A 259 -6.83 -19.49 -15.84
N GLY A 260 -7.30 -18.85 -14.77
CA GLY A 260 -8.71 -18.54 -14.57
C GLY A 260 -9.66 -19.74 -14.41
N PRO A 261 -9.35 -20.75 -13.58
CA PRO A 261 -10.24 -21.89 -13.38
C PRO A 261 -11.57 -21.49 -12.70
N GLY A 262 -11.56 -20.44 -11.88
CA GLY A 262 -12.78 -19.89 -11.27
C GLY A 262 -13.73 -19.34 -12.32
N GLU A 263 -13.22 -18.57 -13.27
CA GLU A 263 -13.97 -18.06 -14.42
C GLU A 263 -14.45 -19.21 -15.33
N LEU A 264 -13.62 -20.24 -15.50
CA LEU A 264 -13.97 -21.42 -16.28
C LEU A 264 -15.13 -22.22 -15.67
N PHE A 265 -15.18 -22.48 -14.36
CA PHE A 265 -16.21 -23.37 -13.78
C PHE A 265 -17.30 -22.66 -12.98
N ALA A 266 -17.01 -21.53 -12.34
CA ALA A 266 -17.97 -20.76 -11.54
C ALA A 266 -18.69 -19.66 -12.34
N GLY A 267 -18.29 -19.38 -13.58
CA GLY A 267 -18.97 -18.42 -14.46
C GLY A 267 -18.83 -16.95 -14.03
N THR A 268 -17.84 -16.65 -13.20
CA THR A 268 -17.52 -15.29 -12.76
C THR A 268 -16.88 -14.50 -13.89
N ARG A 269 -17.15 -13.19 -13.96
CA ARG A 269 -16.38 -12.28 -14.84
C ARG A 269 -14.93 -12.20 -14.37
N HIS A 270 -14.00 -11.87 -15.26
CA HIS A 270 -12.59 -11.67 -14.91
C HIS A 270 -12.45 -10.62 -13.80
N THR A 271 -12.06 -11.07 -12.60
CA THR A 271 -11.81 -10.19 -11.44
C THR A 271 -10.33 -9.82 -11.31
N THR A 272 -9.46 -10.48 -12.08
CA THR A 272 -8.01 -10.31 -12.07
C THR A 272 -7.48 -9.99 -13.47
N SER A 273 -6.36 -9.28 -13.52
CA SER A 273 -5.62 -8.99 -14.76
C SER A 273 -4.28 -9.72 -14.77
N ALA A 274 -3.92 -10.35 -15.88
CA ALA A 274 -2.62 -10.99 -16.07
C ALA A 274 -1.73 -10.15 -17.01
N THR A 275 -0.42 -10.19 -16.81
CA THR A 275 0.55 -9.54 -17.69
C THR A 275 1.73 -10.47 -17.93
N ALA A 276 2.10 -10.68 -19.19
CA ALA A 276 3.28 -11.45 -19.56
C ALA A 276 4.55 -10.67 -19.21
N ILE A 277 5.47 -11.31 -18.49
CA ILE A 277 6.74 -10.71 -18.03
C ILE A 277 7.97 -11.23 -18.80
N SER A 278 7.76 -12.21 -19.67
CA SER A 278 8.75 -12.82 -20.56
C SER A 278 8.03 -13.33 -21.82
N HIS A 279 8.79 -13.79 -22.82
CA HIS A 279 8.21 -14.51 -23.95
C HIS A 279 7.48 -15.76 -23.44
N CYS A 280 6.17 -15.77 -23.60
CA CYS A 280 5.32 -16.89 -23.24
C CYS A 280 4.40 -17.27 -24.40
N LEU A 281 4.06 -18.56 -24.47
CA LEU A 281 3.03 -19.07 -25.35
C LEU A 281 1.77 -19.29 -24.51
N LEU A 282 0.67 -18.68 -24.93
CA LEU A 282 -0.64 -18.85 -24.31
C LEU A 282 -1.52 -19.69 -25.24
N LEU A 283 -2.06 -20.78 -24.70
CA LEU A 283 -3.11 -21.54 -25.38
C LEU A 283 -4.47 -21.06 -24.87
N ALA A 284 -5.15 -20.26 -25.69
CA ALA A 284 -6.52 -19.85 -25.41
C ALA A 284 -7.47 -20.99 -25.80
N ILE A 285 -8.19 -21.52 -24.81
CA ILE A 285 -9.21 -22.54 -25.02
C ILE A 285 -10.57 -21.90 -24.73
N ASP A 286 -11.52 -22.06 -25.64
CA ASP A 286 -12.88 -21.56 -25.41
C ASP A 286 -13.53 -22.30 -24.23
N SER A 287 -14.09 -21.52 -23.30
CA SER A 287 -14.68 -22.02 -22.07
C SER A 287 -15.92 -22.90 -22.29
N GLN A 288 -16.70 -22.67 -23.35
CA GLN A 288 -17.96 -23.38 -23.62
C GLN A 288 -17.70 -24.84 -24.04
N PRO A 289 -16.89 -25.12 -25.08
CA PRO A 289 -16.50 -26.49 -25.43
C PRO A 289 -15.77 -27.20 -24.28
N LEU A 290 -14.86 -26.51 -23.58
CA LEU A 290 -14.10 -27.12 -22.50
C LEU A 290 -15.01 -27.58 -21.35
N ARG A 291 -16.00 -26.77 -20.95
CA ARG A 291 -17.01 -27.18 -19.96
C ARG A 291 -17.80 -28.40 -20.41
N GLN A 292 -18.15 -28.48 -21.69
CA GLN A 292 -18.89 -29.62 -22.23
C GLN A 292 -18.05 -30.90 -22.21
N VAL A 293 -16.79 -30.83 -22.61
CA VAL A 293 -15.86 -31.98 -22.58
C VAL A 293 -15.60 -32.42 -21.14
N VAL A 294 -15.35 -31.49 -20.21
CA VAL A 294 -15.16 -31.83 -18.79
C VAL A 294 -16.39 -32.55 -18.21
N ARG A 295 -17.61 -32.17 -18.61
CA ARG A 295 -18.83 -32.86 -18.16
C ARG A 295 -18.99 -34.28 -18.70
N GLN A 296 -18.40 -34.57 -19.85
CA GLN A 296 -18.57 -35.84 -20.55
C GLN A 296 -17.40 -36.80 -20.30
N ASP A 297 -16.21 -36.27 -20.03
CA ASP A 297 -14.98 -37.02 -19.84
C ASP A 297 -14.60 -37.09 -18.35
N SER A 298 -14.82 -38.27 -17.77
CA SER A 298 -14.49 -38.56 -16.37
C SER A 298 -12.99 -38.62 -16.11
N GLU A 299 -12.18 -38.96 -17.11
CA GLU A 299 -10.72 -39.01 -16.99
C GLU A 299 -10.15 -37.60 -16.96
N LEU A 300 -10.63 -36.71 -17.84
CA LEU A 300 -10.26 -35.29 -17.83
C LEU A 300 -10.68 -34.63 -16.52
N SER A 301 -11.90 -34.89 -16.05
CA SER A 301 -12.37 -34.44 -14.75
C SER A 301 -11.50 -34.93 -13.61
N GLY A 302 -11.12 -36.21 -13.63
CA GLY A 302 -10.24 -36.84 -12.64
C GLY A 302 -8.83 -36.27 -12.62
N ARG A 303 -8.36 -35.66 -13.72
CA ARG A 303 -7.07 -34.95 -13.77
C ARG A 303 -7.19 -33.49 -13.33
N LEU A 304 -8.29 -32.83 -13.67
CA LEU A 304 -8.53 -31.42 -13.31
C LEU A 304 -8.84 -31.22 -11.82
N LEU A 305 -9.66 -32.10 -11.23
CA LEU A 305 -10.09 -31.97 -9.82
C LEU A 305 -8.91 -31.96 -8.83
N PRO A 306 -7.94 -32.91 -8.89
CA PRO A 306 -6.77 -32.87 -8.01
C PRO A 306 -5.89 -31.63 -8.26
N ASP A 307 -5.82 -31.15 -9.50
CA ASP A 307 -5.02 -29.96 -9.81
C ASP A 307 -5.64 -28.68 -9.23
N LEU A 308 -6.96 -28.54 -9.33
CA LEU A 308 -7.72 -27.47 -8.69
C LEU A 308 -7.65 -27.56 -7.16
N ALA A 309 -7.74 -28.76 -6.59
CA ALA A 309 -7.65 -28.97 -5.14
C ALA A 309 -6.27 -28.57 -4.60
N ARG A 310 -5.18 -29.00 -5.23
CA ARG A 310 -3.81 -28.60 -4.84
C ARG A 310 -3.63 -27.09 -4.87
N ARG A 311 -4.17 -26.43 -5.90
CA ARG A 311 -4.12 -24.97 -6.03
C ARG A 311 -4.94 -24.25 -4.98
N HIS A 312 -6.12 -24.79 -4.66
CA HIS A 312 -6.95 -24.23 -3.60
C HIS A 312 -6.21 -24.26 -2.27
N CYS A 313 -5.62 -25.41 -1.90
CA CYS A 313 -4.80 -25.52 -0.70
C CYS A 313 -3.60 -24.56 -0.71
N ALA A 314 -2.86 -24.46 -1.84
CA ALA A 314 -1.74 -23.54 -1.95
C ALA A 314 -2.14 -22.06 -1.79
N LEU A 315 -3.29 -21.67 -2.36
CA LEU A 315 -3.85 -20.33 -2.21
C LEU A 315 -4.36 -20.07 -0.79
N GLU A 316 -4.97 -21.07 -0.14
CA GLU A 316 -5.39 -21.00 1.26
C GLU A 316 -4.20 -20.86 2.20
N ASP A 317 -3.10 -21.58 1.97
CA ASP A 317 -1.86 -21.47 2.74
C ASP A 317 -1.22 -20.09 2.59
N ASP A 318 -1.23 -19.52 1.38
CA ASP A 318 -0.76 -18.17 1.11
C ASP A 318 -1.66 -17.09 1.73
N ALA A 319 -2.99 -17.29 1.70
CA ALA A 319 -3.97 -16.35 2.25
C ALA A 319 -4.10 -16.39 3.78
N SER A 320 -3.90 -17.56 4.40
CA SER A 320 -4.04 -17.77 5.86
C SER A 320 -2.95 -17.07 6.68
N GLY A 321 -2.06 -16.32 6.05
CA GLY A 321 -1.04 -15.55 6.74
C GLY A 321 0.03 -16.40 7.41
N HIS A 322 0.22 -17.67 7.01
CA HIS A 322 1.31 -18.51 7.50
C HIS A 322 2.69 -17.83 7.30
N ARG A 323 2.80 -16.97 6.27
CA ARG A 323 3.97 -16.14 5.97
C ARG A 323 4.09 -14.85 6.80
N THR A 324 3.06 -14.43 7.53
CA THR A 324 3.04 -13.15 8.30
C THR A 324 3.79 -13.22 9.64
N GLY A 325 4.00 -14.43 10.18
CA GLY A 325 4.86 -14.67 11.34
C GLY A 325 6.32 -14.98 10.99
N LEU A 326 6.68 -15.00 9.71
CA LEU A 326 7.99 -15.41 9.21
C LEU A 326 8.86 -14.20 8.85
N THR A 327 10.15 -14.30 9.18
CA THR A 327 11.14 -13.29 8.77
C THR A 327 11.26 -13.24 7.23
N GLY A 328 11.74 -12.12 6.68
CA GLY A 328 11.96 -12.00 5.22
C GLY A 328 12.87 -13.10 4.66
N THR A 329 13.80 -13.58 5.48
CA THR A 329 14.77 -14.64 5.15
C THR A 329 14.12 -16.02 5.13
N GLN A 330 13.22 -16.32 6.07
CA GLN A 330 12.40 -17.53 6.03
C GLN A 330 11.46 -17.55 4.82
N ARG A 331 10.76 -16.44 4.54
CA ARG A 331 9.91 -16.33 3.33
C ARG A 331 10.68 -16.54 2.03
N THR A 332 11.93 -16.10 2.00
CA THR A 332 12.83 -16.31 0.85
C THR A 332 13.24 -17.78 0.73
N LEU A 333 13.57 -18.43 1.85
CA LEU A 333 13.91 -19.86 1.88
C LEU A 333 12.72 -20.74 1.47
N ASP A 334 11.54 -20.49 2.02
CA ASP A 334 10.32 -21.24 1.71
C ASP A 334 9.98 -21.14 0.21
N TYR A 335 10.11 -19.96 -0.39
CA TYR A 335 9.93 -19.78 -1.84
C TYR A 335 10.94 -20.59 -2.67
N LEU A 336 12.21 -20.65 -2.24
CA LEU A 336 13.23 -21.44 -2.95
C LEU A 336 12.96 -22.95 -2.82
N LEU A 337 12.49 -23.41 -1.65
CA LEU A 337 12.08 -24.80 -1.43
C LEU A 337 10.83 -25.16 -2.23
N GLU A 338 9.85 -24.25 -2.32
CA GLU A 338 8.65 -24.39 -3.15
C GLU A 338 9.05 -24.53 -4.64
N LEU A 339 10.03 -23.74 -5.11
CA LEU A 339 10.57 -23.86 -6.46
C LEU A 339 11.34 -25.17 -6.71
N ALA A 340 12.04 -25.67 -5.69
CA ALA A 340 12.81 -26.90 -5.77
C ALA A 340 11.89 -28.13 -5.92
N GLY A 341 10.69 -28.07 -5.34
CA GLY A 341 9.73 -29.17 -5.31
C GLY A 341 10.27 -30.40 -4.56
N ASP A 342 9.45 -31.46 -4.51
CA ASP A 342 9.73 -32.67 -3.71
C ASP A 342 10.77 -33.62 -4.33
N ARG A 343 11.60 -33.13 -5.26
CA ARG A 343 12.51 -33.98 -6.05
C ARG A 343 13.89 -34.08 -5.41
N GLY A 344 14.09 -35.16 -4.65
CA GLY A 344 15.38 -35.85 -4.52
C GLY A 344 16.06 -35.77 -3.15
N GLY A 345 16.29 -36.94 -2.54
CA GLY A 345 17.33 -37.32 -1.56
C GLY A 345 17.84 -36.31 -0.51
N LEU A 346 17.97 -36.76 0.74
CA LEU A 346 18.55 -36.03 1.89
C LEU A 346 20.05 -35.64 1.74
N ALA A 347 20.68 -35.91 0.60
CA ALA A 347 22.09 -35.59 0.33
C ALA A 347 22.25 -34.96 -1.06
N GLY A 348 22.90 -33.79 -1.13
CA GLY A 348 23.27 -33.11 -2.38
C GLY A 348 22.83 -31.65 -2.47
N GLU A 349 23.13 -31.05 -3.62
CA GLU A 349 22.78 -29.67 -3.97
C GLU A 349 21.57 -29.66 -4.90
N THR A 350 20.59 -28.78 -4.66
CA THR A 350 19.44 -28.59 -5.57
C THR A 350 19.49 -27.20 -6.18
N THR A 351 19.62 -27.14 -7.51
CA THR A 351 19.64 -25.86 -8.24
C THR A 351 18.23 -25.45 -8.66
N VAL A 352 17.82 -24.24 -8.28
CA VAL A 352 16.57 -23.61 -8.73
C VAL A 352 16.86 -22.40 -9.61
N LEU A 353 16.09 -22.24 -10.68
CA LEU A 353 16.22 -21.11 -11.60
C LEU A 353 15.17 -20.04 -11.28
N LEU A 354 15.63 -18.84 -10.95
CA LEU A 354 14.77 -17.67 -10.80
C LEU A 354 14.35 -17.15 -12.19
N LYS A 355 13.18 -17.60 -12.65
CA LYS A 355 12.65 -17.25 -13.97
C LYS A 355 12.16 -15.79 -14.07
N ALA A 356 11.81 -15.19 -12.93
CA ALA A 356 11.35 -13.82 -12.85
C ALA A 356 12.40 -12.88 -12.24
N SER A 357 12.24 -11.58 -12.46
CA SER A 357 13.12 -10.59 -11.84
C SER A 357 12.98 -10.61 -10.31
N LYS A 358 14.05 -10.25 -9.59
CA LYS A 358 14.03 -10.09 -8.13
C LYS A 358 12.88 -9.22 -7.64
N LYS A 359 12.48 -8.22 -8.45
CA LYS A 359 11.36 -7.33 -8.13
C LYS A 359 10.00 -8.03 -8.14
N ILE A 360 9.79 -8.90 -9.11
CA ILE A 360 8.55 -9.65 -9.28
C ILE A 360 8.44 -10.74 -8.20
N ILE A 361 9.54 -11.45 -7.95
CA ILE A 361 9.61 -12.46 -6.90
C ILE A 361 9.34 -11.84 -5.53
N ALA A 362 9.99 -10.72 -5.23
CA ALA A 362 9.77 -10.01 -3.97
C ALA A 362 8.30 -9.61 -3.77
N ALA A 363 7.64 -9.11 -4.82
CA ALA A 363 6.23 -8.76 -4.77
C ALA A 363 5.33 -9.99 -4.45
N ARG A 364 5.64 -11.17 -5.01
CA ARG A 364 4.92 -12.43 -4.76
C ARG A 364 4.99 -12.85 -3.29
N ILE A 365 6.18 -12.76 -2.69
CA ILE A 365 6.41 -13.19 -1.29
C ILE A 365 6.19 -12.05 -0.26
N GLY A 366 5.57 -10.94 -0.71
CA GLY A 366 5.16 -9.83 0.15
C GLY A 366 6.32 -9.00 0.72
N MET A 367 7.41 -8.81 -0.04
CA MET A 367 8.57 -8.01 0.38
C MET A 367 9.07 -7.09 -0.74
N THR A 368 10.05 -6.22 -0.43
CA THR A 368 10.69 -5.36 -1.44
C THR A 368 11.83 -6.09 -2.17
N PRO A 369 12.19 -5.70 -3.40
CA PRO A 369 13.30 -6.31 -4.16
C PRO A 369 14.65 -6.27 -3.41
N GLU A 370 14.85 -5.22 -2.61
CA GLU A 370 16.02 -5.01 -1.77
C GLU A 370 16.00 -5.97 -0.57
N SER A 371 14.85 -6.13 0.10
CA SER A 371 14.69 -7.10 1.20
C SER A 371 14.91 -8.53 0.71
N PHE A 372 14.37 -8.90 -0.46
CA PHE A 372 14.65 -10.19 -1.08
C PHE A 372 16.14 -10.40 -1.37
N SER A 373 16.81 -9.37 -1.90
CA SER A 373 18.26 -9.44 -2.17
C SER A 373 19.09 -9.56 -0.89
N ARG A 374 18.68 -8.92 0.22
CA ARG A 374 19.31 -9.05 1.54
C ARG A 374 19.10 -10.44 2.12
N SER A 375 17.89 -10.98 2.04
CA SER A 375 17.58 -12.34 2.49
C SER A 375 18.35 -13.41 1.71
N LEU A 376 18.52 -13.25 0.40
CA LEU A 376 19.39 -14.13 -0.40
C LEU A 376 20.86 -14.08 0.06
N ARG A 377 21.39 -12.89 0.38
CA ARG A 377 22.75 -12.78 0.93
C ARG A 377 22.85 -13.46 2.30
N GLN A 378 21.89 -13.21 3.18
CA GLN A 378 21.88 -13.82 4.51
C GLN A 378 21.85 -15.35 4.46
N LEU A 379 21.06 -15.94 3.56
CA LEU A 379 21.05 -17.39 3.32
C LEU A 379 22.37 -17.89 2.70
N SER A 380 23.05 -17.05 1.91
CA SER A 380 24.35 -17.37 1.32
C SER A 380 25.47 -17.33 2.35
N ASP A 381 25.47 -16.31 3.22
CA ASP A 381 26.44 -16.13 4.30
C ASP A 381 26.29 -17.24 5.36
N SER A 382 25.07 -17.76 5.55
CA SER A 382 24.81 -18.91 6.42
C SER A 382 25.09 -20.27 5.77
N GLY A 383 25.57 -20.29 4.51
CA GLY A 383 25.90 -21.53 3.78
C GLY A 383 24.69 -22.38 3.35
N VAL A 384 23.47 -21.84 3.47
CA VAL A 384 22.23 -22.56 3.10
C VAL A 384 22.04 -22.56 1.58
N ILE A 385 22.46 -21.49 0.91
CA ILE A 385 22.41 -21.39 -0.55
C ILE A 385 23.71 -20.83 -1.13
N VAL A 386 23.93 -21.05 -2.43
CA VAL A 386 24.92 -20.33 -3.24
C VAL A 386 24.19 -19.69 -4.42
N VAL A 387 24.39 -18.39 -4.63
CA VAL A 387 23.71 -17.65 -5.69
C VAL A 387 24.66 -17.42 -6.87
N ASP A 388 24.36 -18.05 -8.01
CA ASP A 388 25.05 -17.84 -9.28
C ASP A 388 24.10 -17.20 -10.31
N GLY A 389 24.11 -15.86 -10.35
CA GLY A 389 23.26 -15.09 -11.26
C GLY A 389 21.76 -15.32 -11.01
N ARG A 390 21.11 -16.09 -11.90
CA ARG A 390 19.70 -16.50 -11.76
C ARG A 390 19.54 -17.92 -11.21
N ASN A 391 20.62 -18.67 -11.10
CA ASN A 391 20.64 -20.00 -10.48
C ASN A 391 20.90 -19.84 -8.98
N VAL A 392 20.11 -20.52 -8.18
CA VAL A 392 20.28 -20.59 -6.73
C VAL A 392 20.47 -22.05 -6.34
N HIS A 393 21.62 -22.35 -5.77
CA HIS A 393 22.05 -23.68 -5.40
C HIS A 393 21.77 -23.90 -3.92
N ILE A 394 20.77 -24.71 -3.59
CA ILE A 394 20.35 -25.00 -2.22
C ILE A 394 21.16 -26.17 -1.68
N GLN A 395 21.85 -25.96 -0.56
CA GLN A 395 22.68 -26.97 0.08
C GLN A 395 21.84 -27.80 1.06
N ARG A 396 21.35 -28.98 0.65
CA ARG A 396 20.42 -29.79 1.47
C ARG A 396 21.02 -30.27 2.79
N ALA A 397 22.35 -30.42 2.88
CA ALA A 397 23.04 -30.75 4.13
C ALA A 397 22.86 -29.66 5.21
N ALA A 398 22.77 -28.38 4.82
CA ALA A 398 22.51 -27.27 5.73
C ALA A 398 21.02 -27.14 6.11
N LEU A 399 20.13 -27.86 5.42
CA LEU A 399 18.70 -27.94 5.77
C LEU A 399 18.41 -28.92 6.91
N VAL A 400 19.31 -29.87 7.18
CA VAL A 400 19.11 -30.89 8.24
C VAL A 400 19.16 -30.26 9.63
N ASP A 401 20.07 -29.32 9.87
CA ASP A 401 20.14 -28.56 11.13
C ASP A 401 18.96 -27.58 11.33
N THR A 402 18.18 -27.30 10.28
CA THR A 402 17.03 -26.39 10.32
C THR A 402 15.68 -27.09 10.41
N ALA A 403 15.62 -28.43 10.21
CA ALA A 403 14.37 -29.21 10.21
C ALA A 403 14.20 -30.16 11.41
N THR A 404 15.27 -30.61 12.08
CA THR A 404 15.18 -31.61 13.19
C THR A 404 15.27 -31.03 14.61
N GLY A 405 15.20 -29.71 14.78
CA GLY A 405 15.21 -29.06 16.09
C GLY A 405 13.81 -28.66 16.56
N ASP A 406 13.50 -28.92 17.82
CA ASP A 406 12.32 -28.45 18.57
C ASP A 406 11.87 -27.04 18.14
N SER A 407 10.56 -26.80 18.19
CA SER A 407 9.84 -25.56 17.85
C SER A 407 10.45 -24.27 18.43
N SER A 408 11.26 -24.38 19.48
CA SER A 408 12.07 -23.31 20.09
C SER A 408 13.34 -22.90 19.32
N ARG A 409 13.73 -23.61 18.24
CA ARG A 409 14.94 -23.38 17.42
C ARG A 409 14.68 -23.13 15.93
N ARG A 410 13.50 -22.65 15.53
CA ARG A 410 13.36 -22.01 14.21
C ARG A 410 14.33 -20.82 14.18
N LEU A 411 15.32 -20.84 13.27
CA LEU A 411 16.36 -19.82 13.06
C LEU A 411 16.20 -18.57 13.95
N SER A 412 16.78 -18.62 15.14
CA SER A 412 16.90 -17.45 16.00
C SER A 412 17.95 -16.54 15.38
N PHE A 413 17.52 -15.58 14.57
CA PHE A 413 18.34 -14.43 14.24
C PHE A 413 18.31 -13.47 15.45
N SER A 414 19.09 -13.80 16.48
CA SER A 414 19.38 -12.90 17.59
C SER A 414 20.29 -11.76 17.14
#